data_AF-A0AAX3KJR9-F1
#
_entry.id   AF-A0AAX3KJR9-F1
#
_cell.length_a   1.000
_cell.length_b   1.000
_cell.length_c   1.000
_cell.angle_alpha   90.00
_cell.angle_beta   90.00
_cell.angle_gamma   90.00
#
_symmetry.space_group_name_H-M   'P 1'
#
loop_
_entity.id
_entity.type
_entity.pdbx_description
1 polymer ?
#
loop_
_entity_poly.entity_id
_entity_poly.type
_entity_poly.pdbx_seq_one_letter_code
_entity_poly.pdbx_strand_id
1 'polypeptide(L)'
;MTATLRFGCTGCGKCCSGHHVPLTLAEAGRWAHDGGQVVVLIEAFVTDGPGMPVEQREHVLRRSYPVACGNGQARVSVTFAAFNPGRCRNLDDNDRCSIYEQRPLVCRIYPVEINPHLPLRPEAKDCPPEAWQQGPALLHGTQLVDAGLEALVQASRQADREDIAAKVAVCQALGMTTSALKGNGFTAYLPDMGAFAGALAQVPDDDGTQWTLHVEDETLAAGLQGHGLHTTNEPPVYYAFIGF
;
A
#
# COMPACT_ATOMS: atom_id res chain seq x y z
N MET A 1 -10.96 33.52 6.03
CA MET A 1 -10.63 33.32 4.60
C MET A 1 -10.05 31.91 4.47
N THR A 2 -10.72 31.02 3.74
CA THR A 2 -10.22 29.66 3.47
C THR A 2 -9.00 29.76 2.56
N ALA A 3 -7.86 29.26 3.03
CA ALA A 3 -6.62 29.29 2.27
C ALA A 3 -6.75 28.41 1.01
N THR A 4 -6.21 28.89 -0.11
CA THR A 4 -6.10 28.11 -1.35
C THR A 4 -4.70 27.53 -1.42
N LEU A 5 -4.59 26.21 -1.55
CA LEU A 5 -3.33 25.51 -1.73
C LEU A 5 -3.12 25.19 -3.22
N ARG A 6 -1.91 25.43 -3.74
CA ARG A 6 -1.52 25.13 -5.12
C ARG A 6 -0.49 24.01 -5.14
N PHE A 7 -0.42 23.31 -6.26
CA PHE A 7 0.64 22.35 -6.50
C PHE A 7 0.94 22.20 -7.99
N GLY A 8 2.23 22.12 -8.33
CA GLY A 8 2.71 21.69 -9.63
C GLY A 8 4.06 20.98 -9.51
N CYS A 9 4.14 19.74 -10.02
CA CYS A 9 5.38 18.98 -10.05
C CYS A 9 6.51 19.76 -10.76
N THR A 10 7.65 19.91 -10.07
CA THR A 10 8.84 20.62 -10.57
C THR A 10 9.78 19.74 -11.40
N GLY A 11 9.54 18.43 -11.46
CA GLY A 11 10.49 17.48 -12.05
C GLY A 11 11.75 17.29 -11.20
N CYS A 12 11.66 17.44 -9.88
CA CYS A 12 12.81 17.31 -8.97
C CYS A 12 13.20 15.86 -8.61
N GLY A 13 12.48 14.84 -9.10
CA GLY A 13 12.77 13.42 -8.84
C GLY A 13 12.55 12.91 -7.41
N LYS A 14 12.37 13.78 -6.40
CA LYS A 14 12.33 13.40 -4.97
C LYS A 14 11.25 12.38 -4.62
N CYS A 15 9.97 12.71 -4.84
CA CYS A 15 8.85 11.78 -4.60
C CYS A 15 8.86 10.53 -5.50
N CYS A 16 9.73 10.48 -6.50
CA CYS A 16 9.89 9.36 -7.43
C CYS A 16 11.17 8.55 -7.15
N SER A 17 11.90 8.81 -6.07
CA SER A 17 13.16 8.14 -5.75
C SER A 17 13.15 7.64 -4.31
N GLY A 18 13.43 6.36 -4.09
CA GLY A 18 13.44 5.76 -2.75
C GLY A 18 12.04 5.52 -2.15
N HIS A 19 10.97 5.67 -2.95
CA HIS A 19 9.60 5.44 -2.52
C HIS A 19 8.98 4.23 -3.23
N HIS A 20 8.39 3.35 -2.44
CA HIS A 20 7.51 2.32 -2.97
C HIS A 20 6.20 2.96 -3.43
N VAL A 21 5.76 2.64 -4.65
CA VAL A 21 4.56 3.22 -5.25
C VAL A 21 3.45 2.18 -5.20
N PRO A 22 2.43 2.31 -4.34
CA PRO A 22 1.30 1.39 -4.32
C PRO A 22 0.64 1.25 -5.69
N LEU A 23 0.35 0.01 -6.05
CA LEU A 23 -0.24 -0.37 -7.32
C LEU A 23 -1.60 -1.03 -7.06
N THR A 24 -2.58 -0.72 -7.91
CA THR A 24 -3.75 -1.58 -8.11
C THR A 24 -3.31 -2.95 -8.65
N LEU A 25 -4.20 -3.94 -8.60
CA LEU A 25 -3.92 -5.28 -9.14
C LEU A 25 -3.56 -5.21 -10.63
N ALA A 26 -4.33 -4.44 -11.41
CA ALA A 26 -4.08 -4.24 -12.83
C ALA A 26 -2.77 -3.49 -13.11
N GLU A 27 -2.43 -2.49 -12.28
CA GLU A 27 -1.15 -1.79 -12.37
C GLU A 27 0.03 -2.68 -12.00
N ALA A 28 -0.10 -3.56 -11.00
CA ALA A 28 0.92 -4.53 -10.65
C ALA A 28 1.19 -5.50 -11.81
N GLY A 29 0.14 -5.95 -12.50
CA GLY A 29 0.27 -6.78 -13.71
C GLY A 29 1.04 -6.08 -14.83
N ARG A 30 0.67 -4.84 -15.16
CA ARG A 30 1.42 -4.05 -16.15
C ARG A 30 2.86 -3.79 -15.73
N TRP A 31 3.07 -3.41 -14.47
CA TRP A 31 4.40 -3.13 -13.93
C TRP A 31 5.32 -4.35 -14.03
N ALA A 32 4.80 -5.53 -13.68
CA ALA A 32 5.53 -6.79 -13.82
C ALA A 32 5.81 -7.12 -15.30
N HIS A 33 4.82 -6.97 -16.19
CA HIS A 33 4.98 -7.19 -17.63
C HIS A 33 6.07 -6.30 -18.24
N ASP A 34 6.12 -5.03 -17.81
CA ASP A 34 7.10 -4.06 -18.31
C ASP A 34 8.51 -4.28 -17.74
N GLY A 35 8.74 -5.32 -16.94
CA GLY A 35 10.03 -5.66 -16.33
C GLY A 35 10.33 -4.89 -15.04
N GLY A 36 9.31 -4.35 -14.37
CA GLY A 36 9.43 -3.72 -13.07
C GLY A 36 9.37 -4.72 -11.91
N GLN A 37 10.16 -4.48 -10.86
CA GLN A 37 10.10 -5.26 -9.62
C GLN A 37 8.95 -4.76 -8.72
N VAL A 38 8.29 -5.70 -8.03
CA VAL A 38 7.28 -5.42 -7.00
C VAL A 38 7.80 -5.83 -5.63
N VAL A 39 7.44 -5.07 -4.60
CA VAL A 39 7.50 -5.47 -3.19
C VAL A 39 6.08 -5.64 -2.69
N VAL A 40 5.85 -6.70 -1.92
CA VAL A 40 4.55 -7.00 -1.29
C VAL A 40 4.66 -6.69 0.20
N LEU A 41 3.89 -5.71 0.66
CA LEU A 41 3.82 -5.30 2.05
C LEU A 41 2.53 -5.83 2.67
N ILE A 42 2.64 -6.54 3.79
CA ILE A 42 1.49 -7.13 4.48
C ILE A 42 1.48 -6.75 5.96
N GLU A 43 0.32 -6.26 6.39
CA GLU A 43 -0.05 -6.03 7.79
C GLU A 43 -1.44 -6.63 8.07
N ALA A 44 -1.71 -6.98 9.32
CA ALA A 44 -2.95 -7.59 9.75
C ALA A 44 -3.46 -7.02 11.07
N PHE A 45 -4.73 -7.21 11.35
CA PHE A 45 -5.35 -6.80 12.60
C PHE A 45 -6.51 -7.72 12.97
N VAL A 46 -6.93 -7.63 14.24
CA VAL A 46 -8.12 -8.31 14.75
C VAL A 46 -9.29 -7.32 14.74
N THR A 47 -10.42 -7.68 14.13
CA THR A 47 -11.57 -6.77 13.90
C THR A 47 -12.00 -6.00 15.15
N ASP A 48 -11.99 -6.65 16.32
CA ASP A 48 -12.37 -6.05 17.60
C ASP A 48 -11.24 -6.20 18.64
N GLY A 49 -9.98 -6.11 18.20
CA GLY A 49 -8.84 -6.39 19.06
C GLY A 49 -7.53 -5.75 18.58
N PRO A 50 -6.38 -6.38 18.89
CA PRO A 50 -5.07 -5.84 18.57
C PRO A 50 -4.88 -5.45 17.10
N GLY A 51 -4.17 -4.36 16.87
CA GLY A 51 -3.88 -3.82 15.53
C GLY A 51 -5.03 -3.04 14.87
N MET A 52 -6.23 -2.95 15.48
CA MET A 52 -7.34 -2.15 14.96
C MET A 52 -7.19 -0.67 15.32
N PRO A 53 -6.97 0.25 14.35
CA PRO A 53 -7.05 1.68 14.59
C PRO A 53 -8.52 2.13 14.67
N VAL A 54 -9.05 2.27 15.89
CA VAL A 54 -10.48 2.57 16.14
C VAL A 54 -10.98 3.76 15.33
N GLU A 55 -10.23 4.86 15.28
CA GLU A 55 -10.59 6.08 14.54
C GLU A 55 -10.63 5.91 13.01
N GLN A 56 -10.02 4.85 12.48
CA GLN A 56 -9.94 4.56 11.04
C GLN A 56 -10.59 3.21 10.70
N ARG A 57 -11.42 2.68 11.60
CA ARG A 57 -12.01 1.33 11.51
C ARG A 57 -12.68 1.08 10.15
N GLU A 58 -13.57 1.97 9.73
CA GLU A 58 -14.28 1.82 8.44
C GLU A 58 -13.30 1.77 7.26
N HIS A 59 -12.28 2.64 7.28
CA HIS A 59 -11.28 2.72 6.22
C HIS A 59 -10.46 1.43 6.12
N VAL A 60 -9.93 0.91 7.23
CA VAL A 60 -9.10 -0.31 7.21
C VAL A 60 -9.91 -1.59 6.97
N LEU A 61 -11.16 -1.65 7.44
CA LEU A 61 -12.03 -2.81 7.18
C LEU A 61 -12.34 -2.97 5.70
N ARG A 62 -12.60 -1.86 4.99
CA ARG A 62 -12.95 -1.88 3.57
C ARG A 62 -11.81 -2.32 2.64
N ARG A 63 -10.56 -2.14 3.05
CA ARG A 63 -9.35 -2.48 2.27
C ARG A 63 -8.59 -3.69 2.84
N SER A 64 -9.27 -4.49 3.65
CA SER A 64 -8.73 -5.72 4.21
C SER A 64 -9.62 -6.91 3.84
N TYR A 65 -9.05 -8.11 3.95
CA TYR A 65 -9.75 -9.35 3.67
C TYR A 65 -9.57 -10.34 4.84
N PRO A 66 -10.62 -11.07 5.24
CA PRO A 66 -10.55 -12.03 6.34
C PRO A 66 -9.74 -13.26 5.93
N VAL A 67 -8.85 -13.72 6.80
CA VAL A 67 -8.04 -14.92 6.58
C VAL A 67 -7.99 -15.80 7.83
N ALA A 68 -7.93 -17.11 7.64
CA ALA A 68 -7.80 -18.05 8.73
C ALA A 68 -6.41 -17.92 9.38
N CYS A 69 -6.35 -17.88 10.71
CA CYS A 69 -5.10 -17.75 11.46
C CYS A 69 -5.23 -18.50 12.79
N GLY A 70 -4.59 -19.67 12.87
CA GLY A 70 -4.73 -20.56 14.02
C GLY A 70 -6.18 -21.05 14.16
N ASN A 71 -6.76 -20.87 15.34
CA ASN A 71 -8.16 -21.18 15.63
C ASN A 71 -9.09 -19.98 15.42
N GLY A 72 -8.54 -18.84 14.98
CA GLY A 72 -9.28 -17.58 14.80
C GLY A 72 -9.20 -17.04 13.37
N GLN A 73 -9.48 -15.76 13.25
CA GLN A 73 -9.43 -15.01 12.00
C GLN A 73 -8.68 -13.70 12.21
N ALA A 74 -7.76 -13.40 11.29
CA ALA A 74 -7.17 -12.08 11.16
C ALA A 74 -7.76 -11.38 9.92
N ARG A 75 -7.66 -10.06 9.86
CA ARG A 75 -7.91 -9.29 8.63
C ARG A 75 -6.59 -8.75 8.11
N VAL A 76 -6.25 -9.12 6.88
CA VAL A 76 -4.99 -8.71 6.23
C VAL A 76 -5.23 -7.57 5.27
N SER A 77 -4.30 -6.63 5.23
CA SER A 77 -4.17 -5.60 4.20
C SER A 77 -2.91 -5.89 3.40
N VAL A 78 -3.04 -6.03 2.07
CA VAL A 78 -1.93 -6.34 1.17
C VAL A 78 -1.69 -5.16 0.24
N THR A 79 -0.45 -4.66 0.23
CA THR A 79 -0.02 -3.61 -0.70
C THR A 79 1.01 -4.18 -1.67
N PHE A 80 0.65 -4.29 -2.94
CA PHE A 80 1.61 -4.44 -4.02
C PHE A 80 2.15 -3.05 -4.35
N ALA A 81 3.47 -2.89 -4.30
CA ALA A 81 4.08 -1.61 -4.60
C ALA A 81 5.26 -1.79 -5.56
N ALA A 82 5.44 -0.84 -6.48
CA ALA A 82 6.66 -0.79 -7.28
C ALA A 82 7.86 -0.66 -6.36
N PHE A 83 8.81 -1.58 -6.49
CA PHE A 83 10.03 -1.58 -5.69
C PHE A 83 11.05 -0.61 -6.29
N ASN A 84 11.08 0.62 -5.78
CA ASN A 84 12.02 1.66 -6.18
C ASN A 84 12.92 2.06 -4.98
N PRO A 85 13.94 1.27 -4.61
CA PRO A 85 14.89 1.65 -3.55
C PRO A 85 15.75 2.87 -3.95
N GLY A 86 15.85 3.13 -5.25
CA GLY A 86 16.48 4.33 -5.81
C GLY A 86 15.53 5.06 -6.75
N ARG A 87 16.09 5.63 -7.81
CA ARG A 87 15.36 6.39 -8.82
C ARG A 87 14.34 5.51 -9.56
N CYS A 88 13.10 5.99 -9.70
CA CYS A 88 12.07 5.28 -10.46
C CYS A 88 12.53 5.06 -11.91
N ARG A 89 12.37 3.83 -12.40
CA ARG A 89 12.79 3.39 -13.74
C ARG A 89 12.16 4.18 -14.90
N ASN A 90 11.04 4.85 -14.64
CA ASN A 90 10.30 5.61 -15.64
C ASN A 90 10.64 7.10 -15.64
N LEU A 91 11.72 7.53 -14.98
CA LEU A 91 12.20 8.91 -15.06
C LEU A 91 13.19 9.07 -16.22
N ASP A 92 12.97 10.07 -17.08
CA ASP A 92 13.89 10.51 -18.13
C ASP A 92 15.11 11.24 -17.56
N ASP A 93 16.12 11.60 -18.35
CA ASP A 93 17.34 12.25 -17.84
C ASP A 93 17.12 13.59 -17.11
N ASN A 94 15.92 14.17 -17.19
CA ASN A 94 15.54 15.41 -16.52
C ASN A 94 14.62 15.19 -15.31
N ASP A 95 14.58 13.97 -14.77
CA ASP A 95 13.74 13.57 -13.63
C ASP A 95 12.23 13.79 -13.87
N ARG A 96 11.80 13.78 -15.14
CA ARG A 96 10.40 13.79 -15.52
C ARG A 96 9.97 12.38 -15.85
N CYS A 97 8.78 11.99 -15.37
CA CYS A 97 8.30 10.64 -15.63
C CYS A 97 7.85 10.51 -17.10
N SER A 98 8.33 9.49 -17.81
CA SER A 98 8.09 9.25 -19.24
C SER A 98 6.73 8.61 -19.54
N ILE A 99 6.01 8.13 -18.51
CA ILE A 99 4.76 7.38 -18.66
C ILE A 99 3.52 8.14 -18.13
N TYR A 100 3.43 9.46 -18.35
CA TYR A 100 2.38 10.33 -17.77
C TYR A 100 0.95 9.75 -17.85
N GLU A 101 0.57 9.16 -18.99
CA GLU A 101 -0.76 8.58 -19.21
C GLU A 101 -0.97 7.25 -18.49
N GLN A 102 0.10 6.51 -18.24
CA GLN A 102 0.09 5.16 -17.66
C GLN A 102 0.55 5.15 -16.19
N ARG A 103 0.81 6.32 -15.62
CA ARG A 103 1.21 6.47 -14.21
C ARG A 103 0.25 5.69 -13.30
N PRO A 104 0.77 4.99 -12.28
CA PRO A 104 -0.07 4.42 -11.25
C PRO A 104 -0.99 5.47 -10.64
N LEU A 105 -2.20 5.08 -10.23
CA LEU A 105 -3.21 5.99 -9.68
C LEU A 105 -2.65 6.86 -8.56
N VAL A 106 -1.86 6.27 -7.64
CA VAL A 106 -1.21 7.01 -6.54
C VAL A 106 -0.27 8.12 -7.04
N CYS A 107 0.44 7.91 -8.15
CA CYS A 107 1.28 8.92 -8.77
C CYS A 107 0.47 10.00 -9.51
N ARG A 108 -0.73 9.66 -10.00
CA ARG A 108 -1.64 10.61 -10.67
C ARG A 108 -2.38 11.51 -9.69
N ILE A 109 -2.67 11.02 -8.48
CA ILE A 109 -3.32 11.80 -7.43
C ILE A 109 -2.34 12.59 -6.56
N TYR A 110 -1.03 12.31 -6.66
CA TYR A 110 -0.02 13.01 -5.87
C TYR A 110 -0.10 14.54 -6.07
N PRO A 111 -0.12 15.35 -5.00
CA PRO A 111 0.26 15.02 -3.62
C PRO A 111 -0.92 14.67 -2.69
N VAL A 112 -2.14 14.54 -3.21
CA VAL A 112 -3.36 14.34 -2.42
C VAL A 112 -3.29 13.07 -1.57
N GLU A 113 -3.83 13.14 -0.35
CA GLU A 113 -3.94 11.99 0.54
C GLU A 113 -5.05 11.04 0.09
N ILE A 114 -4.69 9.77 -0.05
CA ILE A 114 -5.67 8.73 -0.34
C ILE A 114 -6.51 8.39 0.89
N ASN A 115 -5.93 8.43 2.10
CA ASN A 115 -6.67 8.19 3.33
C ASN A 115 -7.56 9.40 3.65
N PRO A 116 -8.90 9.26 3.66
CA PRO A 116 -9.81 10.39 3.88
C PRO A 116 -9.69 11.02 5.27
N HIS A 117 -9.06 10.33 6.23
CA HIS A 117 -8.86 10.83 7.60
C HIS A 117 -7.56 11.63 7.76
N LEU A 118 -6.69 11.66 6.74
CA LEU A 118 -5.43 12.39 6.78
C LEU A 118 -5.53 13.69 5.97
N PRO A 119 -5.22 14.85 6.56
CA PRO A 119 -5.15 16.09 5.81
C PRO A 119 -3.87 16.14 4.97
N LEU A 120 -3.94 16.74 3.78
CA LEU A 120 -2.76 17.08 3.01
C LEU A 120 -1.92 18.13 3.74
N ARG A 121 -0.66 17.79 4.03
CA ARG A 121 0.33 18.69 4.65
C ARG A 121 1.55 18.83 3.73
N PRO A 122 1.79 20.00 3.12
CA PRO A 122 2.94 20.23 2.24
C PRO A 122 4.29 19.81 2.82
N GLU A 123 4.49 20.13 4.09
CA GLU A 123 5.66 19.83 4.92
C GLU A 123 5.89 18.33 5.17
N ALA A 124 4.88 17.48 4.94
CA ALA A 124 5.01 16.03 5.01
C ALA A 124 5.30 15.39 3.63
N LYS A 125 5.62 16.21 2.62
CA LYS A 125 5.91 15.75 1.26
C LYS A 125 7.33 16.13 0.86
N ASP A 126 7.96 15.30 0.03
CA ASP A 126 9.36 15.50 -0.36
C ASP A 126 9.57 16.60 -1.39
N CYS A 127 8.48 17.15 -1.95
CA CYS A 127 8.55 18.18 -2.98
C CYS A 127 9.07 19.50 -2.42
N PRO A 128 9.93 20.21 -3.16
CA PRO A 128 10.52 21.45 -2.69
C PRO A 128 9.46 22.58 -2.64
N PRO A 129 9.70 23.67 -1.90
CA PRO A 129 8.72 24.74 -1.68
C PRO A 129 8.12 25.33 -2.96
N GLU A 130 8.91 25.41 -4.04
CA GLU A 130 8.49 25.96 -5.33
C GLU A 130 7.31 25.16 -5.93
N ALA A 131 7.24 23.85 -5.66
CA ALA A 131 6.15 23.00 -6.13
C ALA A 131 4.79 23.45 -5.58
N TRP A 132 4.77 24.09 -4.40
CA TRP A 132 3.56 24.56 -3.72
C TRP A 132 3.16 26.00 -4.08
N GLN A 133 4.00 26.69 -4.85
CA GLN A 133 3.79 28.07 -5.28
C GLN A 133 3.36 28.17 -6.75
N GLN A 134 3.38 27.05 -7.48
CA GLN A 134 3.05 26.97 -8.89
C GLN A 134 1.89 26.00 -9.17
N GLY A 135 1.45 25.98 -10.42
CA GLY A 135 0.41 25.08 -10.88
C GLY A 135 -1.02 25.53 -10.53
N PRO A 136 -2.01 24.71 -10.91
CA PRO A 136 -3.41 24.99 -10.60
C PRO A 136 -3.67 24.98 -9.09
N ALA A 137 -4.80 25.58 -8.70
CA ALA A 137 -5.30 25.40 -7.34
C ALA A 137 -5.64 23.92 -7.12
N LEU A 138 -5.08 23.34 -6.07
CA LEU A 138 -5.30 21.95 -5.68
C LEU A 138 -6.46 21.85 -4.70
N LEU A 139 -6.42 22.66 -3.64
CA LEU A 139 -7.44 22.71 -2.59
C LEU A 139 -7.94 24.12 -2.36
N HIS A 140 -9.25 24.24 -2.06
CA HIS A 140 -9.83 25.40 -1.40
C HIS A 140 -10.33 24.97 -0.02
N GLY A 141 -9.64 25.40 1.05
CA GLY A 141 -9.83 24.78 2.37
C GLY A 141 -9.44 23.30 2.33
N THR A 142 -10.40 22.40 2.51
CA THR A 142 -10.20 20.93 2.46
C THR A 142 -10.74 20.27 1.19
N GLN A 143 -11.38 21.04 0.31
CA GLN A 143 -12.03 20.51 -0.89
C GLN A 143 -11.10 20.55 -2.09
N LEU A 144 -11.05 19.46 -2.85
CA LEU A 144 -10.38 19.42 -4.15
C LEU A 144 -11.10 20.34 -5.13
N VAL A 145 -10.32 21.13 -5.87
CA VAL A 145 -10.86 22.06 -6.88
C VAL A 145 -11.14 21.33 -8.20
N ASP A 146 -10.31 20.35 -8.54
CA ASP A 146 -10.40 19.60 -9.79
C ASP A 146 -11.24 18.32 -9.62
N ALA A 147 -12.37 18.26 -10.31
CA ALA A 147 -13.29 17.12 -10.26
C ALA A 147 -12.71 15.83 -10.88
N GLY A 148 -11.80 15.96 -11.86
CA GLY A 148 -11.12 14.81 -12.46
C GLY A 148 -10.13 14.17 -11.48
N LEU A 149 -9.40 14.98 -10.73
CA LEU A 149 -8.53 14.55 -9.65
C LEU A 149 -9.33 13.90 -8.52
N GLU A 150 -10.47 14.48 -8.13
CA GLU A 150 -11.37 13.84 -7.17
C GLU A 150 -11.84 12.46 -7.66
N ALA A 151 -12.23 12.33 -8.93
CA ALA A 151 -12.59 11.05 -9.52
C ALA A 151 -11.44 10.02 -9.47
N LEU A 152 -10.19 10.45 -9.70
CA LEU A 152 -9.01 9.58 -9.56
C LEU A 152 -8.77 9.15 -8.11
N VAL A 153 -8.97 10.03 -7.14
CA VAL A 153 -8.88 9.68 -5.71
C VAL A 153 -9.92 8.63 -5.36
N GLN A 154 -11.16 8.79 -5.82
CA GLN A 154 -12.21 7.79 -5.59
C GLN A 154 -11.91 6.47 -6.31
N ALA A 155 -11.41 6.52 -7.55
CA ALA A 155 -10.99 5.33 -8.29
C ALA A 155 -9.87 4.57 -7.55
N SER A 156 -8.87 5.28 -7.01
CA SER A 156 -7.78 4.65 -6.25
C SER A 156 -8.29 3.98 -4.97
N ARG A 157 -9.23 4.63 -4.26
CA ARG A 157 -9.87 4.04 -3.08
C ARG A 157 -10.75 2.84 -3.43
N GLN A 158 -11.42 2.88 -4.58
CA GLN A 158 -12.29 1.81 -5.04
C GLN A 158 -11.46 0.59 -5.43
N ALA A 159 -10.35 0.78 -6.15
CA ALA A 159 -9.45 -0.31 -6.51
C ALA A 159 -8.90 -1.03 -5.27
N ASP A 160 -8.52 -0.30 -4.21
CA ASP A 160 -8.12 -0.92 -2.93
C ASP A 160 -9.18 -1.88 -2.35
N ARG A 161 -10.47 -1.59 -2.56
CA ARG A 161 -11.58 -2.43 -2.08
C ARG A 161 -11.85 -3.62 -3.00
N GLU A 162 -11.79 -3.40 -4.31
CA GLU A 162 -12.05 -4.43 -5.31
C GLU A 162 -10.90 -5.44 -5.40
N ASP A 163 -9.66 -4.97 -5.23
CA ASP A 163 -8.46 -5.77 -5.44
C ASP A 163 -8.10 -6.65 -4.23
N ILE A 164 -8.55 -6.32 -3.01
CA ILE A 164 -7.95 -6.90 -1.80
C ILE A 164 -8.08 -8.42 -1.73
N ALA A 165 -9.22 -8.98 -2.12
CA ALA A 165 -9.42 -10.44 -2.14
C ALA A 165 -8.43 -11.12 -3.11
N ALA A 166 -8.30 -10.59 -4.33
CA ALA A 166 -7.38 -11.11 -5.34
C ALA A 166 -5.90 -10.95 -4.91
N LYS A 167 -5.54 -9.82 -4.30
CA LYS A 167 -4.19 -9.61 -3.75
C LYS A 167 -3.85 -10.64 -2.68
N VAL A 168 -4.80 -10.97 -1.80
CA VAL A 168 -4.64 -12.02 -0.78
C VAL A 168 -4.49 -13.40 -1.42
N ALA A 169 -5.32 -13.75 -2.40
CA ALA A 169 -5.23 -15.03 -3.09
C ALA A 169 -3.89 -15.20 -3.83
N VAL A 170 -3.39 -14.13 -4.47
CA VAL A 170 -2.04 -14.12 -5.07
C VAL A 170 -0.97 -14.33 -4.01
N CYS A 171 -1.08 -13.70 -2.83
CA CYS A 171 -0.15 -13.95 -1.72
C CYS A 171 -0.19 -15.41 -1.26
N GLN A 172 -1.37 -16.00 -1.09
CA GLN A 172 -1.53 -17.41 -0.68
C GLN A 172 -0.89 -18.36 -1.70
N ALA A 173 -1.18 -18.19 -2.99
CA ALA A 173 -0.62 -19.02 -4.07
C ALA A 173 0.91 -18.95 -4.16
N LEU A 174 1.52 -17.85 -3.69
CA LEU A 174 2.96 -17.64 -3.65
C LEU A 174 3.60 -17.95 -2.28
N GLY A 175 2.81 -18.45 -1.30
CA GLY A 175 3.30 -18.76 0.04
C GLY A 175 3.60 -17.54 0.92
N MET A 176 3.16 -16.34 0.54
CA MET A 176 3.33 -15.09 1.29
C MET A 176 2.23 -14.93 2.34
N THR A 177 2.19 -15.83 3.32
CA THR A 177 1.09 -15.94 4.30
C THR A 177 1.47 -15.56 5.74
N THR A 178 2.65 -14.96 5.92
CA THR A 178 3.00 -14.31 7.18
C THR A 178 2.79 -12.81 7.08
N SER A 179 2.07 -12.23 8.03
CA SER A 179 1.78 -10.80 8.13
C SER A 179 2.38 -10.21 9.40
N ALA A 180 2.76 -8.93 9.40
CA ALA A 180 2.99 -8.20 10.65
C ALA A 180 1.65 -7.83 11.31
N LEU A 181 1.67 -7.47 12.59
CA LEU A 181 0.52 -6.80 13.21
C LEU A 181 0.54 -5.30 12.88
N LYS A 182 -0.58 -4.77 12.39
CA LYS A 182 -0.77 -3.35 12.13
C LYS A 182 -0.44 -2.52 13.37
N GLY A 183 0.33 -1.45 13.16
CA GLY A 183 0.86 -0.61 14.23
C GLY A 183 2.16 -1.12 14.87
N ASN A 184 2.62 -2.33 14.52
CA ASN A 184 3.89 -2.89 15.00
C ASN A 184 4.90 -3.15 13.87
N GLY A 185 4.46 -3.13 12.61
CA GLY A 185 5.36 -3.20 11.46
C GLY A 185 4.68 -3.64 10.17
N PHE A 186 5.52 -3.99 9.20
CA PHE A 186 5.15 -4.67 7.95
C PHE A 186 6.02 -5.90 7.73
N THR A 187 5.44 -6.93 7.11
CA THR A 187 6.24 -7.95 6.41
C THR A 187 6.43 -7.51 4.96
N ALA A 188 7.66 -7.59 4.46
CA ALA A 188 8.03 -7.19 3.12
C ALA A 188 8.60 -8.39 2.34
N TYR A 189 7.92 -8.78 1.26
CA TYR A 189 8.33 -9.85 0.37
C TYR A 189 8.81 -9.29 -0.96
N LEU A 190 9.85 -9.90 -1.52
CA LEU A 190 10.31 -9.69 -2.90
C LEU A 190 10.04 -11.00 -3.67
N PRO A 191 8.90 -11.11 -4.36
CA PRO A 191 8.55 -12.34 -5.05
C PRO A 191 9.43 -12.54 -6.30
N ASP A 192 9.54 -13.80 -6.73
CA ASP A 192 9.97 -14.10 -8.09
C ASP A 192 8.97 -13.50 -9.08
N MET A 193 9.44 -12.62 -9.97
CA MET A 193 8.55 -11.85 -10.84
C MET A 193 7.86 -12.71 -11.91
N GLY A 194 8.43 -13.86 -12.28
CA GLY A 194 7.79 -14.81 -13.19
C GLY A 194 6.61 -15.49 -12.52
N ALA A 195 6.80 -16.02 -11.31
CA ALA A 195 5.74 -16.59 -10.50
C ALA A 195 4.66 -15.56 -10.15
N PHE A 196 5.07 -14.33 -9.79
CA PHE A 196 4.15 -13.24 -9.49
C PHE A 196 3.27 -12.86 -10.69
N ALA A 197 3.88 -12.68 -11.87
CA ALA A 197 3.13 -12.41 -13.09
C ALA A 197 2.19 -13.57 -13.48
N GLY A 198 2.64 -14.82 -13.29
CA GLY A 198 1.80 -16.00 -13.49
C GLY A 198 0.57 -16.03 -12.57
N ALA A 199 0.77 -15.77 -11.28
CA ALA A 199 -0.33 -15.71 -10.31
C ALA A 199 -1.31 -14.56 -10.62
N LEU A 200 -0.81 -13.38 -11.00
CA LEU A 200 -1.65 -12.25 -11.42
C LEU A 200 -2.49 -12.54 -12.66
N ALA A 201 -1.94 -13.31 -13.62
CA ALA A 201 -2.65 -13.66 -14.85
C ALA A 201 -3.78 -14.68 -14.60
N GLN A 202 -3.62 -15.55 -13.61
CA GLN A 202 -4.62 -16.56 -13.26
C GLN A 202 -5.68 -16.01 -12.30
N VAL A 203 -5.29 -15.10 -11.39
CA VAL A 203 -6.09 -14.65 -10.24
C VAL A 203 -6.67 -15.87 -9.50
N PRO A 204 -5.87 -16.54 -8.67
CA PRO A 204 -6.30 -17.77 -8.01
C PRO A 204 -7.51 -17.50 -7.10
N ASP A 205 -8.30 -18.55 -6.86
CA ASP A 205 -9.28 -18.54 -5.79
C ASP A 205 -8.57 -18.56 -4.43
N ASP A 206 -9.22 -18.02 -3.41
CA ASP A 206 -8.79 -18.18 -2.01
C ASP A 206 -8.91 -19.67 -1.63
N ASP A 207 -7.77 -20.28 -1.30
CA ASP A 207 -7.67 -21.69 -0.94
C ASP A 207 -7.84 -21.93 0.58
N GLY A 208 -8.11 -20.87 1.35
CA GLY A 208 -8.25 -20.95 2.80
C GLY A 208 -6.95 -21.25 3.54
N THR A 209 -5.78 -21.02 2.91
CA THR A 209 -4.47 -21.22 3.54
C THR A 209 -4.38 -20.52 4.89
N GLN A 210 -3.74 -21.18 5.87
CA GLN A 210 -3.50 -20.63 7.19
C GLN A 210 -2.45 -19.52 7.16
N TRP A 211 -2.78 -18.42 7.82
CA TRP A 211 -1.89 -17.27 8.00
C TRP A 211 -1.23 -17.30 9.38
N THR A 212 -0.10 -16.60 9.47
CA THR A 212 0.67 -16.41 10.70
C THR A 212 0.94 -14.93 10.93
N LEU A 213 0.94 -14.48 12.19
CA LEU A 213 1.33 -13.13 12.58
C LEU A 213 2.77 -13.08 13.09
N HIS A 214 3.66 -12.39 12.40
CA HIS A 214 5.00 -12.09 12.90
C HIS A 214 4.93 -10.96 13.92
N VAL A 215 5.34 -11.24 15.16
CA VAL A 215 5.34 -10.30 16.28
C VAL A 215 6.54 -10.56 17.17
N GLU A 216 7.43 -9.58 17.29
CA GLU A 216 8.64 -9.67 18.12
C GLU A 216 8.35 -9.46 19.62
N ASP A 217 7.35 -8.65 19.96
CA ASP A 217 6.95 -8.41 21.36
C ASP A 217 6.19 -9.62 21.95
N GLU A 218 6.77 -10.23 22.98
CA GLU A 218 6.24 -11.44 23.61
C GLU A 218 4.88 -11.23 24.30
N THR A 219 4.64 -10.04 24.86
CA THR A 219 3.38 -9.74 25.56
C THR A 219 2.24 -9.62 24.55
N LEU A 220 2.50 -8.93 23.44
CA LEU A 220 1.57 -8.80 22.33
C LEU A 220 1.31 -10.16 21.67
N ALA A 221 2.35 -10.97 21.47
CA ALA A 221 2.21 -12.34 20.95
C ALA A 221 1.31 -13.19 21.85
N ALA A 222 1.52 -13.17 23.17
CA ALA A 222 0.66 -13.87 24.14
C ALA A 222 -0.80 -13.37 24.08
N GLY A 223 -1.01 -12.06 23.94
CA GLY A 223 -2.34 -11.48 23.75
C GLY A 223 -3.05 -12.03 22.50
N LEU A 224 -2.34 -12.06 21.35
CA LEU A 224 -2.86 -12.59 20.09
C LEU A 224 -3.16 -14.10 20.16
N GLN A 225 -2.31 -14.87 20.82
CA GLN A 225 -2.54 -16.29 21.07
C GLN A 225 -3.79 -16.52 21.95
N GLY A 226 -4.03 -15.62 22.92
CA GLY A 226 -5.28 -15.59 23.69
C GLY A 226 -6.53 -15.35 22.84
N HIS A 227 -6.39 -14.70 21.68
CA HIS A 227 -7.43 -14.58 20.65
C HIS A 227 -7.48 -15.78 19.68
N GLY A 228 -6.72 -16.84 19.93
CA GLY A 228 -6.65 -18.04 19.09
C GLY A 228 -5.81 -17.89 17.83
N LEU A 229 -5.00 -16.82 17.72
CA LEU A 229 -4.21 -16.54 16.52
C LEU A 229 -2.85 -17.22 16.57
N HIS A 230 -2.38 -17.67 15.41
CA HIS A 230 -1.03 -18.19 15.26
C HIS A 230 -0.04 -17.03 15.16
N THR A 231 1.02 -17.07 15.98
CA THR A 231 2.09 -16.06 15.96
C THR A 231 3.45 -16.72 15.77
N THR A 232 4.41 -15.97 15.22
CA THR A 232 5.83 -16.35 15.16
C THR A 232 6.70 -15.15 15.53
N ASN A 233 7.84 -15.42 16.14
CA ASN A 233 8.95 -14.47 16.32
C ASN A 233 10.26 -15.03 15.74
N GLU A 234 10.16 -16.09 14.93
CA GLU A 234 11.33 -16.70 14.32
C GLU A 234 11.99 -15.75 13.32
N PRO A 235 13.33 -15.69 13.26
CA PRO A 235 14.03 -14.90 12.25
C PRO A 235 13.53 -15.22 10.84
N PRO A 236 13.06 -14.23 10.09
CA PRO A 236 12.39 -14.50 8.84
C PRO A 236 13.38 -14.90 7.74
N VAL A 237 13.02 -15.93 6.96
CA VAL A 237 13.87 -16.46 5.88
C VAL A 237 13.49 -15.89 4.51
N TYR A 238 12.18 -15.68 4.26
CA TYR A 238 11.64 -15.34 2.94
C TYR A 238 11.04 -13.93 2.86
N TYR A 239 11.02 -13.21 3.98
CA TYR A 239 10.56 -11.82 4.08
C TYR A 239 11.46 -11.03 5.01
N ALA A 240 11.39 -9.71 4.93
CA ALA A 240 11.90 -8.82 5.96
C ALA A 240 10.76 -8.40 6.88
N PHE A 241 11.00 -8.39 8.20
CA PHE A 241 10.13 -7.72 9.16
C PHE A 241 10.64 -6.30 9.36
N ILE A 242 9.77 -5.31 9.15
CA ILE A 242 10.08 -3.88 9.29
C ILE A 242 9.23 -3.35 10.44
N GLY A 243 9.80 -3.35 11.65
CA GLY A 243 9.15 -2.87 12.88
C GLY A 243 9.07 -1.34 12.99
N PHE A 244 8.19 -0.85 13.88
CA PHE A 244 8.04 0.57 14.22
C PHE A 244 8.43 0.88 15.67
#